data_AF-A0A2E7CI48-F1
#
_entry.id   AF-A0A2E7CI48-F1
#
_cell.length_a   1.000
_cell.length_b   1.000
_cell.length_c   1.000
_cell.angle_alpha   90.00
_cell.angle_beta   90.00
_cell.angle_gamma   90.00
#
_symmetry.space_group_name_H-M   'P 1'
#
loop_
_entity.id
_entity.type
_entity.pdbx_description
1 polymer ?
#
loop_
_entity_poly.entity_id
_entity_poly.type
_entity_poly.pdbx_seq_one_letter_code
_entity_poly.pdbx_strand_id
1 'polypeptide(L)'
;MFVFIISCLTEEDLAAWPGSAGRLLEVSDSGPFKENKIEAGYFLQGCIRGDPDCEQDESPRHKVHLSYHIWVSQTEITQELWNNVMENPTSNEDNADSYLPLVNVTWFEMMELANSLSEQEGLEPCFDYIGQYLTPPEDCSGYRLPTEAEWEYLSRAGEYELYAGTSNSDDLWHISNSEGSIQNSCLHNKNNYQK
;
A
#
# COMPACT_ATOMS: atom_id res chain seq x y z
N MET A 1 -4.83 -12.04 5.51
CA MET A 1 -5.26 -10.63 5.53
C MET A 1 -4.16 -9.86 4.83
N PHE A 2 -4.38 -9.44 3.58
CA PHE A 2 -3.36 -8.71 2.82
C PHE A 2 -3.57 -7.23 3.11
N VAL A 3 -2.65 -6.64 3.86
CA VAL A 3 -2.61 -5.22 4.18
C VAL A 3 -1.50 -4.61 3.33
N PHE A 4 -1.87 -3.66 2.48
CA PHE A 4 -0.93 -2.88 1.68
C PHE A 4 -0.28 -1.82 2.60
N ILE A 5 0.86 -2.13 3.24
CA ILE A 5 1.53 -1.21 4.18
C ILE A 5 2.10 0.02 3.45
N ILE A 6 2.13 1.28 3.92
CA ILE A 6 1.42 2.20 4.88
C ILE A 6 2.26 3.48 4.82
N SER A 7 1.70 4.68 4.71
CA SER A 7 2.35 5.96 5.05
C SER A 7 1.32 7.06 4.84
N CYS A 8 1.19 7.95 5.80
CA CYS A 8 0.38 9.16 5.64
C CYS A 8 1.17 10.26 6.29
N LEU A 9 1.22 11.37 5.57
CA LEU A 9 0.74 12.68 6.02
C LEU A 9 0.75 12.97 7.52
N THR A 10 1.46 14.04 7.85
CA THR A 10 1.59 14.65 9.17
C THR A 10 0.29 15.35 9.60
N GLU A 11 0.18 15.75 10.87
CA GLU A 11 -0.91 16.65 11.33
C GLU A 11 -0.97 17.96 10.52
N GLU A 12 0.15 18.42 9.96
CA GLU A 12 0.20 19.59 9.06
C GLU A 12 -0.45 19.30 7.70
N ASP A 13 -0.36 18.06 7.21
CA ASP A 13 -0.99 17.62 5.97
C ASP A 13 -2.51 17.39 6.12
N LEU A 14 -2.96 16.95 7.30
CA LEU A 14 -4.39 16.86 7.64
C LEU A 14 -5.04 18.23 7.80
N ALA A 15 -4.28 19.23 8.30
CA ALA A 15 -4.74 20.62 8.39
C ALA A 15 -4.80 21.35 7.03
N ALA A 16 -4.15 20.81 6.00
CA ALA A 16 -4.10 21.39 4.65
C ALA A 16 -5.22 20.90 3.71
N TRP A 17 -6.06 19.93 4.13
CA TRP A 17 -7.16 19.41 3.32
C TRP A 17 -8.49 20.16 3.61
N PRO A 18 -9.11 20.82 2.61
CA PRO A 18 -10.23 21.74 2.84
C PRO A 18 -11.56 20.98 2.98
N GLY A 19 -11.84 20.54 4.21
CA GLY A 19 -13.12 19.98 4.65
C GLY A 19 -13.98 20.93 5.50
N SER A 20 -13.56 22.18 5.68
CA SER A 20 -14.46 23.27 6.11
C SER A 20 -14.55 24.33 5.02
N ALA A 21 -15.49 24.11 4.10
CA ALA A 21 -16.04 25.10 3.17
C ALA A 21 -15.03 25.92 2.32
N GLY A 22 -14.80 25.49 1.08
CA GLY A 22 -14.27 26.41 0.07
C GLY A 22 -13.51 25.72 -1.05
N ARG A 23 -14.10 25.73 -2.25
CA ARG A 23 -13.45 25.45 -3.52
C ARG A 23 -12.16 26.27 -3.67
N LEU A 24 -11.02 25.60 -3.88
CA LEU A 24 -9.95 25.97 -4.82
C LEU A 24 -8.92 24.83 -4.90
N LEU A 25 -8.73 24.33 -6.11
CA LEU A 25 -7.61 23.47 -6.53
C LEU A 25 -6.30 24.26 -6.40
N GLU A 26 -5.26 23.64 -5.85
CA GLU A 26 -3.85 23.72 -6.30
C GLU A 26 -2.90 23.03 -5.30
N VAL A 27 -2.67 21.73 -5.51
CA VAL A 27 -1.34 21.12 -5.41
C VAL A 27 -1.24 20.20 -6.64
N SER A 28 -0.10 20.17 -7.33
CA SER A 28 0.14 19.21 -8.40
C SER A 28 1.19 18.20 -7.91
N ASP A 29 0.93 17.05 -7.27
CA ASP A 29 -0.26 16.27 -6.81
C ASP A 29 -1.32 15.81 -7.84
N SER A 30 -1.01 15.75 -9.13
CA SER A 30 -2.00 15.46 -10.19
C SER A 30 -2.46 13.99 -10.32
N GLY A 31 -2.25 13.15 -9.31
CA GLY A 31 -2.62 11.73 -9.33
C GLY A 31 -3.70 11.38 -8.31
N PRO A 32 -4.30 10.18 -8.39
CA PRO A 32 -5.44 9.76 -7.55
C PRO A 32 -5.08 9.61 -6.06
N PHE A 33 -3.80 9.53 -5.72
CA PHE A 33 -3.26 9.50 -4.36
C PHE A 33 -1.79 9.96 -4.37
N LYS A 34 -1.25 10.20 -3.18
CA LYS A 34 0.18 10.51 -3.01
C LYS A 34 1.00 9.23 -3.15
N GLU A 35 2.13 9.34 -3.86
CA GLU A 35 3.04 8.23 -4.14
C GLU A 35 4.46 8.54 -3.68
N ASN A 36 5.18 7.50 -3.27
CA ASN A 36 6.61 7.59 -2.99
C ASN A 36 7.40 6.85 -4.06
N LYS A 37 8.44 7.50 -4.59
CA LYS A 37 9.46 6.85 -5.41
C LYS A 37 10.50 6.19 -4.51
N ILE A 38 10.58 4.87 -4.58
CA ILE A 38 11.58 4.06 -3.89
C ILE A 38 12.63 3.58 -4.88
N GLU A 39 13.89 3.81 -4.55
CA GLU A 39 15.01 3.52 -5.42
C GLU A 39 15.27 1.99 -5.55
N ALA A 40 15.67 1.59 -6.76
CA ALA A 40 16.15 0.24 -7.06
C ALA A 40 17.24 -0.18 -6.07
N GLY A 41 17.29 -1.47 -5.72
CA GLY A 41 18.23 -1.91 -4.71
C GLY A 41 18.21 -3.40 -4.42
N TYR A 42 19.01 -3.76 -3.42
CA TYR A 42 19.12 -5.12 -2.93
C TYR A 42 18.63 -5.18 -1.50
N PHE A 43 18.01 -6.29 -1.14
CA PHE A 43 17.69 -6.60 0.24
C PHE A 43 17.75 -8.10 0.50
N LEU A 44 17.60 -8.47 1.77
CA LEU A 44 17.49 -9.86 2.19
C LEU A 44 16.03 -10.15 2.50
N GLN A 45 15.37 -10.87 1.59
CA GLN A 45 14.00 -11.35 1.73
C GLN A 45 13.95 -12.61 2.60
N GLY A 46 12.89 -12.75 3.39
CA GLY A 46 12.66 -13.84 4.31
C GLY A 46 13.03 -13.48 5.75
N CYS A 47 12.67 -14.39 6.65
CA CYS A 47 12.65 -14.19 8.08
C CYS A 47 13.99 -13.76 8.70
N ILE A 48 13.92 -12.90 9.71
CA ILE A 48 15.10 -12.44 10.48
C ILE A 48 15.52 -13.53 11.47
N ARG A 49 16.83 -13.70 11.64
CA ARG A 49 17.35 -14.68 12.60
C ARG A 49 16.88 -14.34 14.02
N GLY A 50 16.17 -15.27 14.65
CA GLY A 50 15.68 -15.13 16.01
C GLY A 50 14.26 -14.58 16.11
N ASP A 51 13.60 -14.34 14.97
CA ASP A 51 12.17 -14.10 14.91
C ASP A 51 11.40 -15.34 15.42
N PRO A 52 10.59 -15.23 16.48
CA PRO A 52 9.85 -16.35 17.05
C PRO A 52 8.68 -16.81 16.17
N ASP A 53 8.19 -15.97 15.26
CA ASP A 53 7.01 -16.24 14.43
C ASP A 53 7.37 -16.72 13.01
N CYS A 54 8.66 -16.98 12.80
CA CYS A 54 9.24 -17.42 11.53
C CYS A 54 8.70 -18.78 11.07
N GLU A 55 7.95 -18.79 9.97
CA GLU A 55 7.43 -20.01 9.35
C GLU A 55 8.46 -20.67 8.40
N GLN A 56 8.20 -21.94 8.04
CA GLN A 56 9.14 -22.73 7.23
C GLN A 56 9.35 -22.16 5.82
N ASP A 57 8.31 -21.59 5.21
CA ASP A 57 8.33 -21.00 3.87
C ASP A 57 8.95 -19.59 3.83
N GLU A 58 9.19 -18.97 4.98
CA GLU A 58 9.94 -17.70 5.09
C GLU A 58 11.47 -17.91 5.09
N SER A 59 11.92 -19.16 4.96
CA SER A 59 13.32 -19.59 4.98
C SER A 59 13.71 -20.40 3.74
N PRO A 60 14.99 -20.36 3.29
CA PRO A 60 16.06 -19.55 3.84
C PRO A 60 15.96 -18.08 3.39
N ARG A 61 16.42 -17.19 4.26
CA ARG A 61 16.63 -15.79 3.91
C ARG A 61 17.60 -15.68 2.72
N HIS A 62 17.23 -14.94 1.69
CA HIS A 62 17.97 -14.88 0.44
C HIS A 62 18.05 -13.44 -0.10
N LYS A 63 19.06 -13.18 -0.95
CA LYS A 63 19.28 -11.85 -1.52
C LYS A 63 18.39 -11.68 -2.75
N VAL A 64 17.62 -10.59 -2.76
CA VAL A 64 16.80 -10.18 -3.90
C VAL A 64 17.32 -8.86 -4.45
N HIS A 65 17.16 -8.66 -5.76
CA HIS A 65 17.53 -7.45 -6.48
C HIS A 65 16.31 -6.92 -7.22
N LEU A 66 15.86 -5.72 -6.85
CA LEU A 66 14.88 -4.98 -7.63
C LEU A 66 15.66 -4.03 -8.54
N SER A 67 15.65 -4.33 -9.84
CA SER A 67 16.47 -3.61 -10.83
C SER A 67 15.87 -2.29 -11.32
N TYR A 68 14.75 -1.87 -10.74
CA TYR A 68 13.98 -0.69 -11.13
C TYR A 68 13.47 0.04 -9.90
N HIS A 69 13.15 1.32 -10.07
CA HIS A 69 12.51 2.13 -9.03
C HIS A 69 11.02 1.79 -8.97
N ILE A 70 10.42 1.89 -7.80
CA ILE A 70 9.00 1.61 -7.58
C ILE A 70 8.32 2.91 -7.17
N TRP A 71 7.20 3.22 -7.81
CA TRP A 71 6.25 4.19 -7.28
C TRP A 71 5.19 3.41 -6.52
N VAL A 72 4.98 3.75 -5.26
CA VAL A 72 4.02 3.06 -4.39
C VAL A 72 3.09 4.07 -3.76
N SER A 73 1.81 3.72 -3.64
CA SER A 73 0.87 4.50 -2.86
C SER A 73 1.42 4.72 -1.46
N GLN A 74 1.24 5.94 -0.95
CA GLN A 74 1.65 6.24 0.40
C GLN A 74 0.86 5.35 1.37
N THR A 75 -0.46 5.31 1.28
CA THR A 75 -1.35 4.56 2.18
C THR A 75 -1.80 3.22 1.61
N GLU A 76 -2.46 2.41 2.44
CA GLU A 76 -3.48 1.50 1.93
C GLU A 76 -4.46 2.24 1.00
N ILE A 77 -5.03 1.50 0.05
CA ILE A 77 -6.16 1.98 -0.73
C ILE A 77 -7.32 2.26 0.22
N THR A 78 -7.89 3.46 0.14
CA THR A 78 -8.98 3.90 1.02
C THR A 78 -10.35 3.57 0.45
N GLN A 79 -11.37 3.58 1.31
CA GLN A 79 -12.77 3.48 0.90
C GLN A 79 -13.14 4.58 -0.11
N GLU A 80 -12.63 5.80 0.06
CA GLU A 80 -12.87 6.92 -0.87
C GLU A 80 -12.32 6.68 -2.27
N LEU A 81 -11.06 6.25 -2.38
CA LEU A 81 -10.42 6.00 -3.68
C LEU A 81 -11.19 4.93 -4.45
N TRP A 82 -11.56 3.84 -3.77
CA TRP A 82 -12.36 2.77 -4.36
C TRP A 82 -13.70 3.28 -4.89
N ASN A 83 -14.43 4.08 -4.11
CA ASN A 83 -15.71 4.66 -4.51
C ASN A 83 -15.61 5.64 -5.68
N ASN A 84 -14.48 6.34 -5.82
CA ASN A 84 -14.26 7.29 -6.90
C ASN A 84 -13.86 6.61 -8.21
N VAL A 85 -13.19 5.45 -8.14
CA VAL A 85 -12.64 4.76 -9.31
C VAL A 85 -13.59 3.68 -9.84
N MET A 86 -14.20 2.90 -8.96
CA MET A 86 -15.01 1.74 -9.35
C MET A 86 -16.44 2.15 -9.73
N GLU A 87 -16.95 1.63 -10.86
CA GLU A 87 -18.30 1.97 -11.35
C GLU A 87 -19.43 1.42 -10.47
N ASN A 88 -19.25 0.22 -9.89
CA ASN A 88 -20.25 -0.45 -9.04
C ASN A 88 -19.58 -1.08 -7.82
N PRO A 89 -19.12 -0.27 -6.85
CA PRO A 89 -18.37 -0.77 -5.71
C PRO A 89 -19.23 -1.70 -4.83
N THR A 90 -18.82 -2.96 -4.69
CA THR A 90 -19.52 -4.01 -3.92
C THR A 90 -18.94 -4.25 -2.53
N SER A 91 -17.69 -3.87 -2.33
CA SER A 91 -16.87 -4.18 -1.16
C SER A 91 -16.53 -2.91 -0.40
N ASN A 92 -17.53 -2.34 0.27
CA ASN A 92 -17.35 -1.23 1.19
C ASN A 92 -18.10 -1.50 2.49
N GLU A 93 -17.59 -0.97 3.59
CA GLU A 93 -18.39 -0.89 4.80
C GLU A 93 -19.33 0.33 4.70
N ASP A 94 -20.64 0.08 4.72
CA ASP A 94 -21.65 1.14 4.67
C ASP A 94 -21.46 2.13 5.82
N ASN A 95 -21.30 3.42 5.50
CA ASN A 95 -21.03 4.51 6.45
C ASN A 95 -19.67 4.44 7.16
N ALA A 96 -18.70 3.68 6.63
CA ALA A 96 -17.32 3.78 7.08
C ALA A 96 -16.74 5.17 6.77
N ASP A 97 -15.79 5.60 7.60
CA ASP A 97 -14.98 6.78 7.33
C ASP A 97 -14.23 6.57 5.99
N SER A 98 -14.36 7.55 5.09
CA SER A 98 -13.75 7.59 3.76
C SER A 98 -12.24 7.31 3.76
N TYR A 99 -11.55 7.67 4.85
CA TYR A 99 -10.10 7.50 4.99
C TYR A 99 -9.67 6.15 5.57
N LEU A 100 -10.62 5.31 5.96
CA LEU A 100 -10.29 3.96 6.40
C LEU A 100 -9.76 3.12 5.23
N PRO A 101 -8.86 2.17 5.51
CA PRO A 101 -8.46 1.17 4.54
C PRO A 101 -9.67 0.44 3.96
N LEU A 102 -9.62 0.20 2.66
CA LEU A 102 -10.54 -0.67 1.96
C LEU A 102 -10.37 -2.11 2.46
N VAL A 103 -11.48 -2.75 2.80
CA VAL A 103 -11.51 -4.13 3.30
C VAL A 103 -12.63 -4.93 2.64
N ASN A 104 -12.63 -6.24 2.85
CA ASN A 104 -13.60 -7.17 2.26
C ASN A 104 -13.58 -7.19 0.72
N VAL A 105 -12.41 -6.93 0.14
CA VAL A 105 -12.12 -7.04 -1.30
C VAL A 105 -11.42 -8.36 -1.63
N THR A 106 -11.69 -8.86 -2.81
CA THR A 106 -11.03 -10.02 -3.39
C THR A 106 -9.76 -9.65 -4.15
N TRP A 107 -8.98 -10.70 -4.45
CA TRP A 107 -7.90 -10.74 -5.44
C TRP A 107 -8.18 -9.84 -6.66
N PHE A 108 -9.24 -10.27 -7.34
CA PHE A 108 -9.61 -9.80 -8.66
C PHE A 108 -10.22 -8.40 -8.62
N GLU A 109 -10.94 -8.04 -7.55
CA GLU A 109 -11.46 -6.68 -7.37
C GLU A 109 -10.32 -5.65 -7.26
N MET A 110 -9.26 -5.95 -6.51
CA MET A 110 -8.08 -5.06 -6.46
C MET A 110 -7.35 -4.95 -7.80
N MET A 111 -7.40 -6.02 -8.57
CA MET A 111 -6.85 -6.11 -9.91
C MET A 111 -7.62 -5.22 -10.91
N GLU A 112 -8.95 -5.28 -10.81
CA GLU A 112 -9.88 -4.45 -11.58
C GLU A 112 -9.74 -2.98 -11.19
N LEU A 113 -9.57 -2.67 -9.91
CA LEU A 113 -9.27 -1.31 -9.44
C LEU A 113 -7.98 -0.78 -10.08
N ALA A 114 -6.90 -1.57 -10.05
CA ALA A 114 -5.62 -1.16 -10.62
C ALA A 114 -5.72 -0.91 -12.13
N ASN A 115 -6.42 -1.79 -12.86
CA ASN A 115 -6.68 -1.59 -14.28
C ASN A 115 -7.56 -0.36 -14.55
N SER A 116 -8.66 -0.18 -13.81
CA SER A 116 -9.57 0.97 -13.96
C SER A 116 -8.84 2.30 -13.69
N LEU A 117 -7.98 2.33 -12.67
CA LEU A 117 -7.16 3.49 -12.36
C LEU A 117 -6.15 3.77 -13.49
N SER A 118 -5.53 2.72 -14.04
CA SER A 118 -4.62 2.85 -15.18
C SER A 118 -5.33 3.46 -16.37
N GLU A 119 -6.52 2.99 -16.71
CA GLU A 119 -7.31 3.50 -17.83
C GLU A 119 -7.73 4.96 -17.63
N GLN A 120 -8.12 5.35 -16.41
CA GLN A 120 -8.48 6.73 -16.08
C GLN A 120 -7.31 7.70 -16.24
N GLU A 121 -6.10 7.26 -15.90
CA GLU A 121 -4.85 8.02 -16.05
C GLU A 121 -4.24 7.87 -17.47
N GLY A 122 -4.87 7.11 -18.37
CA GLY A 122 -4.39 6.88 -19.73
C GLY A 122 -3.15 5.97 -19.83
N LEU A 123 -2.93 5.11 -18.84
CA LEU A 123 -1.89 4.10 -18.77
C LEU A 123 -2.39 2.74 -19.29
N GLU A 124 -1.46 1.87 -19.70
CA GLU A 124 -1.80 0.50 -20.10
C GLU A 124 -2.12 -0.38 -18.87
N PRO A 125 -3.24 -1.12 -18.87
CA PRO A 125 -3.57 -2.08 -17.82
C PRO A 125 -2.48 -3.15 -17.63
N CYS A 126 -2.23 -3.57 -16.39
CA CYS A 126 -1.23 -4.60 -16.09
C CYS A 126 -1.78 -6.02 -16.11
N PHE A 127 -3.10 -6.17 -15.97
CA PHE A 127 -3.73 -7.48 -15.80
C PHE A 127 -4.74 -7.79 -16.89
N ASP A 128 -4.89 -9.06 -17.25
CA ASP A 128 -5.99 -9.53 -18.07
C ASP A 128 -7.27 -9.79 -17.23
N TYR A 129 -8.42 -9.82 -17.89
CA TYR A 129 -9.20 -11.04 -17.98
C TYR A 129 -9.44 -11.91 -16.73
N ILE A 130 -8.43 -12.73 -16.47
CA ILE A 130 -8.40 -13.84 -15.53
C ILE A 130 -7.40 -13.56 -14.40
N GLY A 131 -6.93 -12.31 -14.29
CA GLY A 131 -5.99 -11.86 -13.28
C GLY A 131 -4.54 -12.24 -13.54
N GLN A 132 -4.14 -12.50 -14.78
CA GLN A 132 -2.73 -12.69 -15.12
C GLN A 132 -2.09 -11.38 -15.56
N TYR A 133 -0.81 -11.22 -15.25
CA TYR A 133 -0.01 -10.11 -15.76
C TYR A 133 0.07 -10.17 -17.30
N LEU A 134 -0.25 -9.07 -17.97
CA LEU A 134 -0.14 -8.90 -19.42
C LEU A 134 1.33 -8.76 -19.88
N THR A 135 2.16 -8.14 -19.04
CA THR A 135 3.60 -7.97 -19.20
C THR A 135 4.30 -8.31 -17.89
N PRO A 136 5.61 -8.61 -17.89
CA PRO A 136 6.36 -8.71 -16.64
C PRO A 136 6.10 -7.48 -15.74
N PRO A 137 5.94 -7.65 -14.41
CA PRO A 137 5.60 -6.54 -13.51
C PRO A 137 6.55 -5.33 -13.62
N GLU A 138 7.82 -5.56 -13.94
CA GLU A 138 8.83 -4.52 -14.18
C GLU A 138 8.63 -3.69 -15.46
N ASP A 139 7.88 -4.24 -16.42
CA ASP A 139 7.61 -3.62 -17.73
C ASP A 139 6.19 -3.02 -17.80
N CYS A 140 5.35 -3.21 -16.78
CA CYS A 140 4.03 -2.59 -16.77
C CYS A 140 4.10 -1.10 -16.45
N SER A 141 3.49 -0.27 -17.31
CA SER A 141 3.38 1.16 -17.09
C SER A 141 2.18 1.58 -16.24
N GLY A 142 1.18 0.71 -16.07
CA GLY A 142 -0.03 0.97 -15.28
C GLY A 142 0.14 0.67 -13.79
N TYR A 143 -0.93 0.90 -13.04
CA TYR A 143 -1.04 0.51 -11.65
C TYR A 143 -1.15 -1.01 -11.51
N ARG A 144 -0.52 -1.54 -10.47
CA ARG A 144 -0.61 -2.97 -10.13
C ARG A 144 -0.39 -3.21 -8.65
N LEU A 145 -0.70 -4.43 -8.24
CA LEU A 145 -0.29 -4.94 -6.94
C LEU A 145 1.24 -5.13 -6.91
N PRO A 146 1.89 -4.87 -5.77
CA PRO A 146 3.29 -5.24 -5.58
C PRO A 146 3.42 -6.77 -5.62
N THR A 147 4.54 -7.24 -6.16
CA THR A 147 5.00 -8.62 -5.94
C THR A 147 5.39 -8.80 -4.47
N GLU A 148 5.48 -10.04 -3.99
CA GLU A 148 5.92 -10.34 -2.62
C GLU A 148 7.29 -9.74 -2.29
N ALA A 149 8.24 -9.84 -3.23
CA ALA A 149 9.57 -9.27 -3.10
C ALA A 149 9.56 -7.73 -2.98
N GLU A 150 8.73 -7.07 -3.79
CA GLU A 150 8.57 -5.62 -3.70
C GLU A 150 7.92 -5.24 -2.36
N TRP A 151 6.86 -5.94 -1.97
CA TRP A 151 6.16 -5.67 -0.71
C TRP A 151 7.08 -5.81 0.50
N GLU A 152 7.90 -6.86 0.57
CA GLU A 152 8.84 -7.02 1.67
C GLU A 152 9.98 -5.99 1.62
N TYR A 153 10.46 -5.62 0.42
CA TYR A 153 11.46 -4.56 0.27
C TYR A 153 10.96 -3.21 0.82
N LEU A 154 9.73 -2.86 0.47
CA LEU A 154 9.05 -1.65 0.90
C LEU A 154 8.79 -1.66 2.41
N SER A 155 8.31 -2.77 2.95
CA SER A 155 8.04 -2.93 4.38
C SER A 155 9.31 -2.88 5.23
N ARG A 156 10.41 -3.48 4.76
CA ARG A 156 11.69 -3.46 5.48
C ARG A 156 12.39 -2.12 5.43
N ALA A 157 12.23 -1.35 4.36
CA ALA A 157 12.80 -0.01 4.22
C ALA A 157 14.31 0.10 4.54
N GLY A 158 15.10 -0.94 4.24
CA GLY A 158 16.53 -0.99 4.56
C GLY A 158 16.86 -1.21 6.04
N GLU A 159 15.86 -1.53 6.86
CA GLU A 159 15.98 -1.80 8.29
C GLU A 159 16.00 -3.31 8.59
N TYR A 160 16.41 -3.65 9.81
CA TYR A 160 16.49 -5.03 10.33
C TYR A 160 15.57 -5.24 11.54
N GLU A 161 14.55 -4.40 11.66
CA GLU A 161 13.52 -4.52 12.68
C GLU A 161 12.60 -5.71 12.39
N LEU A 162 11.95 -6.25 13.42
CA LEU A 162 10.98 -7.35 13.27
C LEU A 162 9.76 -6.92 12.45
N TYR A 163 9.33 -5.67 12.61
CA TYR A 163 8.22 -5.07 11.87
C TYR A 163 8.67 -3.79 11.16
N ALA A 164 7.82 -3.25 10.28
CA ALA A 164 8.13 -2.03 9.54
C ALA A 164 8.37 -0.84 10.48
N GLY A 165 9.61 -0.34 10.55
CA GLY A 165 9.97 0.82 11.38
C GLY A 165 10.16 0.55 12.88
N THR A 166 9.92 -0.67 13.38
CA THR A 166 9.96 -0.99 14.82
C THR A 166 10.06 -2.50 15.09
N SER A 167 10.71 -2.87 16.19
CA SER A 167 10.67 -4.25 16.72
C SER A 167 9.64 -4.42 17.85
N ASN A 168 8.85 -3.39 18.15
CA ASN A 168 7.79 -3.43 19.15
C ASN A 168 6.41 -3.49 18.46
N SER A 169 5.68 -4.59 18.63
CA SER A 169 4.37 -4.76 18.00
C SER A 169 3.35 -3.71 18.45
N ASP A 170 3.46 -3.19 19.69
CA ASP A 170 2.54 -2.18 20.23
C ASP A 170 2.60 -0.84 19.46
N ASP A 171 3.65 -0.63 18.67
CA ASP A 171 3.80 0.53 17.78
C ASP A 171 3.04 0.36 16.46
N LEU A 172 2.25 -0.70 16.27
CA LEU A 172 1.47 -0.99 15.07
C LEU A 172 0.03 -1.35 15.43
N TRP A 173 -0.92 -1.19 14.51
CA TRP A 173 -2.27 -1.73 14.72
C TRP A 173 -2.29 -3.25 14.50
N HIS A 174 -2.75 -3.98 15.51
CA HIS A 174 -2.96 -5.42 15.47
C HIS A 174 -4.16 -5.81 16.35
N ILE A 175 -4.53 -7.10 16.32
CA ILE A 175 -5.78 -7.58 16.93
C ILE A 175 -5.94 -7.23 18.43
N SER A 176 -4.85 -7.08 19.18
CA SER A 176 -4.94 -6.80 20.62
C SER A 176 -4.97 -5.32 20.97
N ASN A 177 -4.69 -4.41 20.04
CA ASN A 177 -4.77 -2.96 20.29
C ASN A 177 -5.74 -2.23 19.35
N SER A 178 -6.30 -2.89 18.32
CA SER A 178 -7.23 -2.25 17.37
C SER A 178 -8.70 -2.25 17.82
N GLU A 179 -9.01 -2.80 19.01
CA GLU A 179 -10.38 -2.97 19.53
C GLU A 179 -11.32 -3.76 18.62
N GLY A 180 -10.76 -4.55 17.70
CA GLY A 180 -11.53 -5.36 16.74
C GLY A 180 -12.06 -4.56 15.54
N SER A 181 -11.64 -3.31 15.36
CA SER A 181 -11.98 -2.49 14.19
C SER A 181 -10.76 -2.23 13.31
N ILE A 182 -11.02 -1.94 12.04
CA ILE A 182 -10.05 -1.26 11.19
C ILE A 182 -9.77 0.13 11.74
N GLN A 183 -8.56 0.61 11.52
CA GLN A 183 -8.10 1.91 12.02
C GLN A 183 -7.65 2.75 10.84
N ASN A 184 -7.74 4.08 10.99
CA ASN A 184 -7.22 4.98 9.97
C ASN A 184 -5.75 4.69 9.75
N SER A 185 -5.35 4.69 8.49
CA SER A 185 -3.95 4.54 8.14
C SER A 185 -3.13 5.60 8.90
N CYS A 186 -1.92 5.22 9.32
CA CYS A 186 -0.87 6.17 9.69
C CYS A 186 -1.01 6.90 11.03
N LEU A 187 -1.68 6.26 11.99
CA LEU A 187 -1.67 6.69 13.40
C LEU A 187 -0.41 6.23 14.17
N HIS A 188 0.53 5.57 13.48
CA HIS A 188 1.75 5.00 14.03
C HIS A 188 3.01 5.51 13.31
N ASN A 189 4.18 5.20 13.88
CA ASN A 189 5.48 5.62 13.34
C ASN A 189 5.74 5.04 11.94
N LYS A 190 6.43 5.82 11.12
CA LYS A 190 6.77 5.50 9.73
C LYS A 190 8.09 4.74 9.62
N ASN A 191 8.22 3.86 8.63
CA ASN A 191 9.52 3.26 8.28
C ASN A 191 10.40 4.23 7.47
N ASN A 192 11.66 3.86 7.19
CA ASN A 192 12.62 4.74 6.50
C ASN A 192 12.25 5.16 5.07
N TYR A 193 11.42 4.41 4.36
CA TYR A 193 11.00 4.74 2.99
C TYR A 193 9.78 5.66 2.97
N GLN A 194 9.29 6.03 4.14
CA GLN A 194 8.04 6.74 4.35
C GLN A 194 8.21 8.01 5.19
N LYS A 195 9.38 8.21 5.80
CA LYS A 195 9.76 9.40 6.59
C LYS A 195 9.96 10.65 5.74
#